data_AF-A0A5C7RSC5-F1
#
_entry.id   AF-A0A5C7RSC5-F1
#
_cell.length_a   1.000
_cell.length_b   1.000
_cell.length_c   1.000
_cell.angle_alpha   90.00
_cell.angle_beta   90.00
_cell.angle_gamma   90.00
#
_symmetry.space_group_name_H-M   'P 1'
#
loop_
_entity.id
_entity.type
_entity.pdbx_description
1 polymer ?
#
loop_
_entity_poly.entity_id
_entity_poly.type
_entity_poly.pdbx_seq_one_letter_code
_entity_poly.pdbx_strand_id
1 'polypeptide(L)'
;MLDSFSNALKEFLSSLPWLEWVANLQSAPYVIFLIIFGLSAIFIVVVVRSIWLILELWSLSNRIHKKGKKGVLLSDSIFKSNPYKHLWEEYRDTLHQLKRKDGGFEYRATVPAEAFFTQATLVDNRFLVWNDFFRHLPGILTGLGIIGTFAGLISGLEGFAPSEEASAARESLSTLLHGVNEAFHLSAFAIICAIAVTFSEKALLAVAYKKVERINQEIDSLYDTGAGEEYLARLVAADEANAAQTAQLKDALVNDLRGLLTELTERQITEQKNANLQLGQLIGNSMNRVSSSLDELATNIHGNNAENRQNLAGTLDQLVAGFMERMTTMFGEQMRSIQSSMDQSALTMSQVEQAMAGLVDNIQKTTGSVMEDVMKAMENTMQRTLVSQEVMTKNMGEFVTQVQKQMQEQQQGSNDLMHVGLTNITQLQEVQHQQLTDHTKDLIARVGEAAIGMQLNVNELKRVTTDAVSGMNSGADRMKNAADAFTQAGQSITGILEKANPLATQLSSTSNLLTQASQSLASNFSQYQSLRSEIDKQVKSLQELVQSVQREAGLKQELIDDVQKVIETLKNTERESIVYLENVNEVLIKSFEAFGSSMKNEVARSITQTDAKLSSGVQLLTGVVQELGSELQRMRRA
;
A
#
# COMPACT_ATOMS: atom_id res chain seq x y z
N MET A 1 29.88 16.86 59.63
CA MET A 1 29.91 17.47 58.27
C MET A 1 28.52 17.78 57.75
N LEU A 2 27.55 16.87 57.84
CA LEU A 2 26.15 17.11 57.42
C LEU A 2 25.47 18.29 58.14
N ASP A 3 25.64 18.42 59.46
CA ASP A 3 25.02 19.53 60.22
C ASP A 3 25.63 20.90 59.89
N SER A 4 26.95 20.94 59.62
CA SER A 4 27.62 22.18 59.22
C SER A 4 27.22 22.65 57.83
N PHE A 5 26.94 21.71 56.91
CA PHE A 5 26.44 22.02 55.58
C PHE A 5 24.97 22.44 55.61
N SER A 6 24.15 21.76 56.41
CA SER A 6 22.74 22.12 56.66
C SER A 6 22.60 23.53 57.21
N ASN A 7 23.41 23.89 58.21
CA ASN A 7 23.39 25.23 58.82
C ASN A 7 23.87 26.33 57.85
N ALA A 8 24.93 26.08 57.08
CA ALA A 8 25.40 27.02 56.07
C ALA A 8 24.38 27.21 54.92
N LEU A 9 23.69 26.15 54.53
CA LEU A 9 22.62 26.20 53.53
C LEU A 9 21.39 26.95 54.07
N LYS A 10 21.06 26.75 55.35
CA LYS A 10 19.97 27.46 56.03
C LYS A 10 20.25 28.97 56.09
N GLU A 11 21.47 29.37 56.46
CA GLU A 11 21.90 30.78 56.45
C GLU A 11 21.83 31.38 55.04
N PHE A 12 22.35 30.66 54.03
CA PHE A 12 22.30 31.13 52.64
C PHE A 12 20.87 31.29 52.12
N LEU A 13 19.99 30.32 52.36
CA LEU A 13 18.60 30.39 51.91
C LEU A 13 17.81 31.47 52.66
N SER A 14 18.09 31.69 53.94
CA SER A 14 17.49 32.78 54.72
C SER A 14 17.96 34.18 54.31
N SER A 15 19.10 34.29 53.61
CA SER A 15 19.59 35.56 53.07
C SER A 15 18.80 36.05 51.85
N LEU A 16 17.95 35.19 51.27
CA LEU A 16 17.06 35.56 50.18
C LEU A 16 15.77 36.19 50.75
N PRO A 17 15.39 37.41 50.34
CA PRO A 17 14.28 38.17 50.93
C PRO A 17 12.89 37.50 50.78
N TRP A 18 12.78 36.45 49.97
CA TRP A 18 11.55 35.67 49.75
C TRP A 18 11.54 34.33 50.50
N LEU A 19 12.62 33.99 51.22
CA LEU A 19 12.81 32.76 51.99
C LEU A 19 13.21 33.01 53.46
N GLU A 20 13.01 34.23 53.98
CA GLU A 20 13.35 34.55 55.38
C GLU A 20 12.66 33.62 56.40
N TRP A 21 11.46 33.13 56.07
CA TRP A 21 10.69 32.16 56.87
C TRP A 21 11.38 30.79 57.02
N VAL A 22 12.36 30.46 56.17
CA VAL A 22 13.12 29.19 56.22
C VAL A 22 14.01 29.12 57.46
N ALA A 23 14.43 30.27 58.00
CA ALA A 23 15.24 30.33 59.22
C ALA A 23 14.50 29.73 60.43
N ASN A 24 13.18 29.89 60.49
CA ASN A 24 12.36 29.51 61.64
C ASN A 24 11.89 28.04 61.60
N LEU A 25 11.93 27.38 60.44
CA LEU A 25 11.49 25.99 60.29
C LEU A 25 12.17 25.04 61.30
N GLN A 26 11.32 24.34 62.06
CA GLN A 26 11.68 23.22 62.94
C GLN A 26 12.11 21.97 62.14
N SER A 27 12.68 20.97 62.82
CA SER A 27 13.39 19.83 62.21
C SER A 27 12.59 19.06 61.15
N ALA A 28 11.33 18.70 61.37
CA ALA A 28 10.54 17.93 60.39
C ALA A 28 10.07 18.76 59.17
N PRO A 29 9.48 19.97 59.32
CA PRO A 29 9.14 20.85 58.19
C PRO A 29 10.35 21.26 57.34
N TYR A 30 11.51 21.46 57.98
CA TYR A 30 12.74 21.82 57.29
C TYR A 30 13.25 20.71 56.35
N VAL A 31 13.14 19.44 56.75
CA VAL A 31 13.50 18.31 55.88
C VAL A 31 12.60 18.23 54.65
N ILE A 32 11.29 18.44 54.83
CA ILE A 32 10.32 18.46 53.71
C ILE A 32 10.63 19.62 52.76
N PHE A 33 10.96 20.80 53.30
CA PHE A 33 11.42 21.94 52.51
C PHE A 33 12.67 21.63 51.67
N LEU A 34 13.68 20.99 52.26
CA LEU A 34 14.89 20.59 51.52
C LEU A 34 14.59 19.59 50.40
N ILE A 35 13.65 18.67 50.59
CA ILE A 35 13.21 17.73 49.55
C ILE A 35 12.54 18.49 48.40
N ILE A 36 11.60 19.39 48.71
CA ILE A 36 10.91 20.24 47.72
C ILE A 36 11.93 21.09 46.94
N PHE A 37 12.86 21.72 47.65
CA PHE A 37 13.90 22.55 47.06
C PHE A 37 14.85 21.73 46.17
N GLY A 38 15.29 20.57 46.64
CA GLY A 38 16.15 19.66 45.87
C GLY A 38 15.48 19.16 44.60
N LEU A 39 14.22 18.72 44.68
CA LEU A 39 13.45 18.30 43.50
C LEU A 39 13.23 19.44 42.51
N SER A 40 12.96 20.65 43.01
CA SER A 40 12.80 21.85 42.17
C SER A 40 14.12 22.26 41.51
N ALA A 41 15.26 22.14 42.21
CA ALA A 41 16.59 22.40 41.66
C ALA A 41 16.96 21.41 40.54
N ILE A 42 16.65 20.12 40.72
CA ILE A 42 16.83 19.10 39.68
C ILE A 42 15.97 19.46 38.45
N PHE A 43 14.73 19.91 38.65
CA PHE A 43 13.87 20.34 37.54
C PHE A 43 14.46 21.53 36.77
N ILE A 44 15.11 22.48 37.43
CA ILE A 44 15.78 23.61 36.74
C ILE A 44 16.87 23.12 35.78
N VAL A 45 17.65 22.11 36.17
CA VAL A 45 18.67 21.51 35.30
C VAL A 45 18.02 20.88 34.05
N VAL A 46 16.87 20.23 34.21
CA VAL A 46 16.08 19.68 33.10
C VAL A 46 15.60 20.80 32.18
N VAL A 47 15.05 21.88 32.73
CA VAL A 47 14.61 23.07 31.96
C VAL A 47 15.75 23.65 31.12
N VAL A 48 16.95 23.80 31.69
CA VAL A 48 18.11 24.31 30.94
C VAL A 48 18.48 23.38 29.79
N ARG A 49 18.47 22.07 30.01
CA ARG A 49 18.73 21.07 28.95
C ARG A 49 17.64 21.10 27.86
N SER A 50 16.39 21.26 28.24
CA SER A 50 15.24 21.40 27.34
C SER A 50 15.34 22.65 26.46
N ILE A 51 15.76 23.79 27.04
CA ILE A 51 16.02 25.02 26.28
C ILE A 51 17.16 24.79 25.26
N TRP A 52 18.21 24.07 25.66
CA TRP A 52 19.32 23.74 24.75
C TRP A 52 18.86 22.90 23.56
N LEU A 53 17.98 21.90 23.78
CA LEU A 53 17.37 21.12 22.70
C LEU A 53 16.53 22.00 21.75
N ILE A 54 15.73 22.92 22.29
CA ILE A 54 14.93 23.86 21.49
C ILE A 54 15.84 24.74 20.62
N LEU A 55 16.97 25.21 21.15
CA LEU A 55 17.96 25.97 20.38
C LEU A 55 18.61 25.12 19.29
N GLU A 56 18.88 23.84 19.55
CA GLU A 56 19.40 22.90 18.56
C GLU A 56 18.40 22.67 17.42
N LEU A 57 17.12 22.41 17.73
CA LEU A 57 16.04 22.27 16.73
C LEU A 57 15.84 23.55 15.92
N TRP A 58 15.92 24.71 16.58
CA TRP A 58 15.83 26.00 15.90
C TRP A 58 17.01 26.24 14.95
N SER A 59 18.24 25.92 15.40
CA SER A 59 19.43 25.99 14.56
C SER A 59 19.32 25.06 13.35
N LEU A 60 18.82 23.84 13.55
CA LEU A 60 18.59 22.87 12.48
C LEU A 60 17.59 23.39 11.44
N SER A 61 16.42 23.86 11.88
CA SER A 61 15.40 24.46 11.01
C SER A 61 15.97 25.62 10.18
N ASN A 62 16.71 26.54 10.80
CA ASN A 62 17.35 27.66 10.10
C ASN A 62 18.42 27.20 9.10
N ARG A 63 19.15 26.12 9.39
CA ARG A 63 20.16 25.57 8.48
C ARG A 63 19.51 24.92 7.26
N ILE A 64 18.38 24.22 7.45
CA ILE A 64 17.56 23.66 6.37
C ILE A 64 17.03 24.79 5.49
N HIS A 65 16.41 25.81 6.08
CA HIS A 65 15.88 26.95 5.34
C HIS A 65 16.95 27.70 4.52
N LYS A 66 18.13 27.98 5.11
CA LYS A 66 19.19 28.74 4.44
C LYS A 66 19.93 27.97 3.34
N LYS A 67 20.06 26.64 3.49
CA LYS A 67 20.84 25.80 2.57
C LYS A 67 19.98 24.99 1.61
N GLY A 68 18.69 24.84 1.91
CA GLY A 68 17.74 24.15 1.08
C GLY A 68 17.46 24.91 -0.20
N LYS A 69 17.44 24.18 -1.31
CA LYS A 69 16.93 24.67 -2.60
C LYS A 69 15.92 23.66 -3.10
N LYS A 70 14.81 24.16 -3.65
CA LYS A 70 13.73 23.31 -4.16
C LYS A 70 14.26 22.32 -5.20
N GLY A 71 13.94 21.05 -5.03
CA GLY A 71 14.34 19.97 -5.94
C GLY A 71 15.80 19.52 -5.85
N VAL A 72 16.60 20.09 -4.95
CA VAL A 72 18.01 19.73 -4.76
C VAL A 72 18.18 18.94 -3.46
N LEU A 73 19.00 17.89 -3.51
CA LEU A 73 19.32 17.10 -2.33
C LEU A 73 20.02 17.97 -1.28
N LEU A 74 19.51 17.95 -0.05
CA LEU A 74 20.16 18.63 1.07
C LEU A 74 21.51 17.97 1.39
N SER A 75 22.49 18.77 1.80
CA SER A 75 23.78 18.25 2.23
C SER A 75 23.66 17.54 3.59
N ASP A 76 24.16 16.30 3.67
CA ASP A 76 24.27 15.51 4.91
C ASP A 76 25.03 16.26 6.03
N SER A 77 25.86 17.25 5.66
CA SER A 77 26.55 18.12 6.61
C SER A 77 25.63 18.99 7.47
N ILE A 78 24.34 19.05 7.15
CA ILE A 78 23.31 19.74 7.94
C ILE A 78 22.94 18.89 9.18
N PHE A 79 22.90 17.57 9.05
CA PHE A 79 22.44 16.63 10.06
C PHE A 79 23.61 15.88 10.73
N LYS A 80 24.57 16.62 11.32
CA LYS A 80 25.82 16.03 11.85
C LYS A 80 25.67 15.29 13.18
N SER A 81 24.67 15.61 14.00
CA SER A 81 24.46 14.97 15.31
C SER A 81 23.46 13.83 15.22
N ASN A 82 23.73 12.71 15.91
CA ASN A 82 22.70 11.70 16.19
C ASN A 82 21.66 12.31 17.16
N PRO A 83 20.36 12.07 16.98
CA PRO A 83 19.71 11.14 16.04
C PRO A 83 19.39 11.72 14.64
N TYR A 84 19.59 13.02 14.43
CA TYR A 84 19.19 13.71 13.19
C TYR A 84 19.84 13.14 11.94
N LYS A 85 21.08 12.66 12.04
CA LYS A 85 21.80 12.01 10.95
C LYS A 85 21.05 10.79 10.42
N HIS A 86 20.69 9.88 11.33
CA HIS A 86 20.02 8.63 10.99
C HIS A 86 18.63 8.88 10.38
N LEU A 87 17.84 9.77 11.00
CA LEU A 87 16.52 10.15 10.49
C LEU A 87 16.59 10.79 9.10
N TRP A 88 17.64 11.57 8.83
CA TRP A 88 17.88 12.13 7.51
C TRP A 88 18.31 11.07 6.49
N GLU A 89 19.17 10.12 6.86
CA GLU A 89 19.59 9.03 5.98
C GLU A 89 18.39 8.18 5.56
N GLU A 90 17.52 7.80 6.50
CA GLU A 90 16.29 7.05 6.21
C GLU A 90 15.32 7.85 5.34
N TYR A 91 15.09 9.13 5.65
CA TYR A 91 14.23 9.99 4.83
C TYR A 91 14.81 10.19 3.42
N ARG A 92 16.12 10.39 3.30
CA ARG A 92 16.83 10.56 2.02
C ARG A 92 16.65 9.34 1.12
N ASP A 93 16.65 8.13 1.67
CA ASP A 93 16.44 6.91 0.88
C ASP A 93 15.03 6.84 0.26
N THR A 94 14.07 7.60 0.79
CA THR A 94 12.73 7.74 0.22
C THR A 94 12.63 8.80 -0.89
N LEU A 95 13.64 9.66 -1.04
CA LEU A 95 13.63 10.71 -2.07
C LEU A 95 13.92 10.13 -3.45
N HIS A 96 13.02 10.37 -4.39
CA HIS A 96 13.15 9.86 -5.76
C HIS A 96 13.77 10.90 -6.68
N GLN A 97 14.72 10.48 -7.52
CA GLN A 97 15.39 11.34 -8.49
C GLN A 97 14.65 11.32 -9.83
N LEU A 98 14.04 12.44 -10.21
CA LEU A 98 13.37 12.63 -11.50
C LEU A 98 14.27 13.39 -12.47
N LYS A 99 14.42 12.88 -13.70
CA LYS A 99 15.08 13.63 -14.77
C LYS A 99 14.10 14.61 -15.40
N ARG A 100 14.42 15.90 -15.31
CA ARG A 100 13.64 17.00 -15.88
C ARG A 100 13.86 17.07 -17.40
N LYS A 101 12.89 17.62 -18.14
CA LYS A 101 12.89 17.72 -19.61
C LYS A 101 14.05 18.55 -20.17
N ASP A 102 14.68 19.39 -19.35
CA ASP A 102 15.87 20.19 -19.67
C ASP A 102 17.20 19.43 -19.48
N GLY A 103 17.14 18.16 -19.06
CA GLY A 103 18.32 17.32 -18.78
C GLY A 103 18.84 17.42 -17.33
N GLY A 104 18.22 18.26 -16.48
CA GLY A 104 18.54 18.34 -15.05
C GLY A 104 17.92 17.21 -14.22
N PHE A 105 18.34 17.09 -12.97
CA PHE A 105 17.73 16.17 -12.00
C PHE A 105 17.03 16.95 -10.90
N GLU A 106 15.86 16.48 -10.48
CA GLU A 106 15.04 17.03 -9.41
C GLU A 106 14.67 15.91 -8.43
N TYR A 107 14.91 16.11 -7.15
CA TYR A 107 14.49 15.19 -6.10
C TYR A 107 13.06 15.49 -5.67
N ARG A 108 12.25 14.44 -5.49
CA ARG A 108 10.85 14.53 -5.05
C ARG A 108 10.56 13.60 -3.88
N ALA A 109 9.63 14.00 -3.03
CA ALA A 109 9.25 13.25 -1.85
C ALA A 109 8.21 12.18 -2.23
N THR A 110 8.42 10.96 -1.74
CA THR A 110 7.45 9.86 -1.82
C THR A 110 6.65 9.71 -0.52
N VAL A 111 7.18 10.22 0.59
CA VAL A 111 6.61 10.19 1.94
C VAL A 111 6.80 11.58 2.58
N PRO A 112 5.86 12.09 3.39
CA PRO A 112 6.04 13.34 4.14
C PRO A 112 7.18 13.22 5.17
N ALA A 113 7.89 14.32 5.41
CA ALA A 113 9.00 14.37 6.37
C ALA A 113 8.57 13.96 7.79
N GLU A 114 7.31 14.23 8.16
CA GLU A 114 6.74 13.85 9.47
C GLU A 114 6.82 12.36 9.78
N ALA A 115 6.86 11.48 8.76
CA ALA A 115 6.98 10.04 8.97
C ALA A 115 8.30 9.64 9.67
N PHE A 116 9.36 10.43 9.48
CA PHE A 116 10.68 10.19 10.07
C PHE A 116 10.99 11.21 11.17
N PHE A 117 10.68 12.48 10.93
CA PHE A 117 10.90 13.58 11.88
C PHE A 117 9.65 13.76 12.77
N THR A 118 9.36 12.73 13.57
CA THR A 118 8.21 12.72 14.48
C THR A 118 8.47 13.50 15.76
N GLN A 119 7.41 14.01 16.39
CA GLN A 119 7.47 14.63 17.71
C GLN A 119 8.04 13.64 18.75
N ALA A 120 7.67 12.36 18.65
CA ALA A 120 8.13 11.31 19.55
C ALA A 120 9.64 11.06 19.48
N THR A 121 10.23 11.01 18.28
CA THR A 121 11.66 10.72 18.12
C THR A 121 12.55 11.92 18.44
N LEU A 122 12.11 13.14 18.08
CA LEU A 122 12.91 14.36 18.22
C LEU A 122 12.74 15.06 19.56
N VAL A 123 11.55 14.96 20.16
CA VAL A 123 11.21 15.61 21.43
C VAL A 123 11.04 14.54 22.50
N ASP A 124 10.09 13.62 22.41
CA ASP A 124 9.77 12.74 23.55
C ASP A 124 10.94 11.83 23.96
N ASN A 125 11.68 11.29 22.99
CA ASN A 125 12.82 10.41 23.29
C ASN A 125 14.08 11.15 23.79
N ARG A 126 14.12 12.49 23.78
CA ARG A 126 15.32 13.29 24.10
C ARG A 126 15.09 14.39 25.14
N PHE A 127 13.93 15.00 25.11
CA PHE A 127 13.39 15.90 26.11
C PHE A 127 13.00 15.14 27.39
N LEU A 128 12.67 13.84 27.27
CA LEU A 128 12.00 13.05 28.30
C LEU A 128 12.67 11.71 28.62
N VAL A 129 14.01 11.61 28.54
CA VAL A 129 14.79 10.46 29.05
C VAL A 129 14.76 10.35 30.60
N TRP A 130 13.76 10.96 31.26
CA TRP A 130 13.33 10.69 32.64
C TRP A 130 11.80 10.54 32.66
N ASN A 131 11.34 9.53 31.92
CA ASN A 131 9.95 9.19 31.65
C ASN A 131 9.16 9.00 32.97
N ASP A 132 7.93 9.52 33.00
CA ASP A 132 6.95 9.53 34.10
C ASP A 132 7.26 10.40 35.34
N PHE A 133 8.47 10.40 35.91
CA PHE A 133 8.69 11.04 37.23
C PHE A 133 8.34 12.54 37.24
N PHE A 134 8.86 13.31 36.27
CA PHE A 134 8.63 14.76 36.23
C PHE A 134 7.20 15.14 35.85
N ARG A 135 6.49 14.27 35.12
CA ARG A 135 5.05 14.46 34.82
C ARG A 135 4.22 14.37 36.10
N HIS A 136 4.66 13.59 37.07
CA HIS A 136 4.04 13.48 38.39
C HIS A 136 4.67 14.42 39.43
N LEU A 137 5.76 15.12 39.09
CA LEU A 137 6.46 16.03 40.02
C LEU A 137 5.55 17.12 40.59
N PRO A 138 4.69 17.81 39.82
CA PRO A 138 3.74 18.76 40.40
C PRO A 138 2.85 18.13 41.48
N GLY A 139 2.38 16.90 41.26
CA GLY A 139 1.59 16.15 42.24
C GLY A 139 2.40 15.71 43.46
N ILE A 140 3.66 15.35 43.28
CA ILE A 140 4.58 15.01 44.38
C ILE A 140 4.88 16.25 45.23
N LEU A 141 5.09 17.41 44.59
CA LEU A 141 5.35 18.67 45.29
C LEU A 141 4.13 19.13 46.08
N THR A 142 2.91 19.07 45.51
CA THR A 142 1.69 19.40 46.26
C THR A 142 1.43 18.42 47.40
N GLY A 143 1.65 17.12 47.17
CA GLY A 143 1.57 16.08 48.22
C GLY A 143 2.55 16.33 49.37
N LEU A 144 3.81 16.66 49.06
CA LEU A 144 4.81 17.05 50.06
C LEU A 144 4.41 18.33 50.81
N GLY A 145 3.81 19.31 50.14
CA GLY A 145 3.26 20.51 50.78
C GLY A 145 2.13 20.21 51.77
N ILE A 146 1.22 19.31 51.41
CA ILE A 146 0.14 18.84 52.30
C ILE A 146 0.73 18.10 53.51
N ILE A 147 1.66 17.17 53.29
CA ILE A 147 2.35 16.44 54.36
C ILE A 147 3.11 17.42 55.28
N GLY A 148 3.78 18.42 54.70
CA GLY A 148 4.46 19.48 55.46
C GLY A 148 3.51 20.30 56.32
N THR A 149 2.31 20.57 55.81
CA THR A 149 1.25 21.26 56.59
C THR A 149 0.82 20.41 57.79
N PHE A 150 0.54 19.13 57.58
CA PHE A 150 0.17 18.21 58.66
C PHE A 150 1.30 18.03 59.68
N ALA A 151 2.55 17.91 59.22
CA ALA A 151 3.71 17.79 60.10
C ALA A 151 3.90 19.06 60.97
N GLY A 152 3.75 20.26 60.39
CA GLY A 152 3.82 21.51 61.14
C GLY A 152 2.68 21.68 62.15
N LEU A 153 1.46 21.23 61.81
CA LEU A 153 0.33 21.21 62.75
C LEU A 153 0.57 20.23 63.90
N ILE A 154 1.08 19.03 63.64
CA ILE A 154 1.42 18.05 64.68
C ILE A 154 2.51 18.61 65.60
N SER A 155 3.57 19.20 65.04
CA SER A 155 4.64 19.85 65.83
C SER A 155 4.12 21.01 66.68
N GLY A 156 3.21 21.83 66.12
CA GLY A 156 2.56 22.92 66.85
C GLY A 156 1.65 22.44 67.99
N LEU A 157 0.99 21.29 67.82
CA LEU A 157 0.13 20.66 68.83
C LEU A 157 0.92 19.94 69.93
N GLU A 158 2.08 19.36 69.61
CA GLU A 158 2.97 18.76 70.62
C GLU A 158 3.52 19.80 71.61
N GLY A 159 3.72 21.05 71.16
CA GLY A 159 4.09 22.17 72.02
C GLY A 159 2.93 22.79 72.81
N PHE A 160 1.69 22.31 72.63
CA PHE A 160 0.51 22.87 73.27
C PHE A 160 0.26 22.23 74.65
N ALA A 161 0.61 22.95 75.71
CA ALA A 161 0.25 22.61 77.09
C ALA A 161 -0.91 23.50 77.58
N PRO A 162 -2.10 22.95 77.85
CA PRO A 162 -3.19 23.70 78.50
C PRO A 162 -2.79 24.04 79.95
N SER A 163 -2.76 25.32 80.30
CA SER A 163 -2.50 25.80 81.67
C SER A 163 -3.59 26.79 82.11
N GLU A 164 -3.93 26.81 83.39
CA GLU A 164 -4.90 27.77 83.99
C GLU A 164 -4.33 29.19 84.10
N GLU A 165 -3.01 29.34 83.98
CA GLU A 165 -2.33 30.63 84.04
C GLU A 165 -2.37 31.35 82.69
N ALA A 166 -2.96 32.55 82.66
CA ALA A 166 -3.17 33.32 81.42
C ALA A 166 -1.89 33.61 80.62
N SER A 167 -0.74 33.74 81.28
CA SER A 167 0.57 33.92 80.64
C SER A 167 1.07 32.64 79.95
N ALA A 168 0.96 31.49 80.62
CA ALA A 168 1.38 30.20 80.08
C ALA A 168 0.46 29.74 78.93
N ALA A 169 -0.84 30.00 79.03
CA ALA A 169 -1.79 29.75 77.95
C ALA A 169 -1.54 30.63 76.71
N ARG A 170 -1.08 31.87 76.88
CA ARG A 170 -0.72 32.77 75.76
C ARG A 170 0.55 32.31 75.05
N GLU A 171 1.53 31.80 75.78
CA GLU A 171 2.79 31.28 75.24
C GLU A 171 2.60 29.95 74.49
N SER A 172 1.78 29.04 75.03
CA SER A 172 1.41 27.80 74.34
C SER A 172 0.59 28.07 73.07
N LEU A 173 -0.33 29.04 73.11
CA LEU A 173 -1.07 29.48 71.93
C LEU A 173 -0.14 30.13 70.89
N SER A 174 0.83 30.93 71.32
CA SER A 174 1.82 31.55 70.42
C SER A 174 2.68 30.50 69.71
N THR A 175 3.07 29.44 70.42
CA THR A 175 3.86 28.32 69.86
C THR A 175 3.05 27.54 68.83
N LEU A 176 1.78 27.25 69.13
CA LEU A 176 0.85 26.62 68.19
C LEU A 176 0.68 27.47 66.92
N LEU A 177 0.41 28.77 67.07
CA LEU A 177 0.23 29.68 65.93
C LEU A 177 1.49 29.82 65.08
N HIS A 178 2.69 29.76 65.68
CA HIS A 178 3.94 29.80 64.95
C HIS A 178 4.16 28.54 64.10
N GLY A 179 3.94 27.35 64.69
CA GLY A 179 4.05 26.07 63.97
C GLY A 179 3.03 25.95 62.83
N VAL A 180 1.80 26.44 63.04
CA VAL A 180 0.77 26.52 61.99
C VAL A 180 1.23 27.46 60.86
N ASN A 181 1.72 28.66 61.19
CA ASN A 181 2.14 29.65 60.21
C ASN A 181 3.29 29.14 59.31
N GLU A 182 4.30 28.50 59.89
CA GLU A 182 5.41 27.87 59.14
C GLU A 182 4.90 26.79 58.18
N ALA A 183 3.96 25.96 58.62
CA ALA A 183 3.37 24.91 57.81
C ALA A 183 2.62 25.47 56.58
N PHE A 184 1.91 26.59 56.76
CA PHE A 184 1.22 27.28 55.66
C PHE A 184 2.19 27.90 54.65
N HIS A 185 3.29 28.52 55.10
CA HIS A 185 4.32 29.03 54.20
C HIS A 185 4.99 27.92 53.38
N LEU A 186 5.28 26.78 54.00
CA LEU A 186 5.83 25.61 53.31
C LEU A 186 4.89 25.08 52.23
N SER A 187 3.58 25.00 52.52
CA SER A 187 2.56 24.58 51.57
C SER A 187 2.40 25.55 50.41
N ALA A 188 2.36 26.86 50.69
CA ALA A 188 2.32 27.90 49.67
C ALA A 188 3.53 27.81 48.72
N PHE A 189 4.73 27.62 49.28
CA PHE A 189 5.94 27.43 48.50
C PHE A 189 5.87 26.18 47.61
N ALA A 190 5.39 25.06 48.14
CA ALA A 190 5.23 23.81 47.40
C ALA A 190 4.24 23.95 46.21
N ILE A 191 3.12 24.63 46.42
CA ILE A 191 2.11 24.90 45.40
C ILE A 191 2.67 25.82 44.31
N ILE A 192 3.37 26.90 44.68
CA ILE A 192 4.01 27.81 43.73
C ILE A 192 5.03 27.05 42.87
N CYS A 193 5.84 26.19 43.48
CA CYS A 193 6.79 25.35 42.75
C CYS A 193 6.07 24.38 41.80
N ALA A 194 4.99 23.72 42.24
CA ALA A 194 4.22 22.81 41.39
C ALA A 194 3.59 23.52 40.17
N ILE A 195 3.07 24.73 40.37
CA ILE A 195 2.54 25.57 39.28
C ILE A 195 3.66 25.97 38.32
N ALA A 196 4.79 26.43 38.84
CA ALA A 196 5.94 26.84 38.02
C ALA A 196 6.49 25.68 37.19
N VAL A 197 6.58 24.47 37.78
CA VAL A 197 6.97 23.24 37.08
C VAL A 197 5.99 22.94 35.94
N THR A 198 4.69 22.90 36.23
CA THR A 198 3.65 22.58 35.24
C THR A 198 3.64 23.58 34.08
N PHE A 199 3.70 24.87 34.39
CA PHE A 199 3.71 25.93 33.37
C PHE A 199 4.96 25.84 32.48
N SER A 200 6.14 25.70 33.09
CA SER A 200 7.41 25.62 32.36
C SER A 200 7.48 24.37 31.48
N GLU A 201 7.04 23.22 31.99
CA GLU A 201 6.96 21.97 31.24
C GLU A 201 6.07 22.13 29.99
N LYS A 202 4.83 22.60 30.16
CA LYS A 202 3.89 22.76 29.05
C LYS A 202 4.35 23.81 28.04
N ALA A 203 4.91 24.93 28.51
CA ALA A 203 5.44 25.98 27.63
C ALA A 203 6.62 25.46 26.78
N LEU A 204 7.58 24.75 27.40
CA LEU A 204 8.73 24.20 26.70
C LEU A 204 8.34 23.13 25.69
N LEU A 205 7.42 22.22 26.04
CA LEU A 205 6.90 21.20 25.12
C LEU A 205 6.20 21.83 23.91
N ALA A 206 5.32 22.81 24.15
CA ALA A 206 4.62 23.52 23.08
C ALA A 206 5.60 24.20 22.11
N VAL A 207 6.67 24.83 22.64
CA VAL A 207 7.71 25.44 21.81
C VAL A 207 8.48 24.37 21.03
N ALA A 208 8.86 23.26 21.66
CA ALA A 208 9.60 22.18 21.01
C ALA A 208 8.80 21.55 19.86
N TYR A 209 7.52 21.22 20.07
CA TYR A 209 6.65 20.69 19.03
C TYR A 209 6.49 21.65 17.85
N LYS A 210 6.31 22.94 18.12
CA LYS A 210 6.25 23.96 17.06
C LYS A 210 7.55 24.05 16.25
N LYS A 211 8.71 23.75 16.86
CA LYS A 211 9.99 23.70 16.13
C LYS A 211 10.11 22.44 15.27
N VAL A 212 9.64 21.28 15.75
CA VAL A 212 9.60 20.05 14.95
C VAL A 212 8.69 20.24 13.74
N GLU A 213 7.49 20.76 13.94
CA GLU A 213 6.56 21.04 12.84
C GLU A 213 7.19 21.98 11.81
N ARG A 214 7.91 23.01 12.26
CA ARG A 214 8.66 23.89 11.35
C ARG A 214 9.74 23.13 10.57
N ILE A 215 10.48 22.21 11.19
CA ILE A 215 11.46 21.39 10.46
C ILE A 215 10.77 20.58 9.37
N ASN A 216 9.63 19.96 9.67
CA ASN A 216 8.87 19.16 8.71
C ASN A 216 8.40 20.03 7.53
N GLN A 217 7.80 21.19 7.82
CA GLN A 217 7.36 22.14 6.79
C GLN A 217 8.52 22.62 5.91
N GLU A 218 9.69 22.92 6.50
CA GLU A 218 10.86 23.37 5.74
C GLU A 218 11.40 22.24 4.85
N ILE A 219 11.41 20.99 5.33
CA ILE A 219 11.82 19.82 4.52
C ILE A 219 10.80 19.56 3.40
N ASP A 220 9.51 19.50 3.72
CA ASP A 220 8.45 19.24 2.74
C ASP A 220 8.36 20.34 1.68
N SER A 221 8.64 21.61 2.04
CA SER A 221 8.67 22.71 1.07
C SER A 221 9.77 22.58 0.00
N LEU A 222 10.78 21.77 0.25
CA LEU A 222 11.91 21.57 -0.66
C LEU A 222 11.65 20.49 -1.70
N TYR A 223 10.72 19.56 -1.43
CA TYR A 223 10.46 18.38 -2.24
C TYR A 223 8.97 18.30 -2.58
N ASP A 224 8.63 18.51 -3.86
CA ASP A 224 7.24 18.34 -4.30
C ASP A 224 6.80 16.87 -4.15
N THR A 225 5.56 16.67 -3.73
CA THR A 225 4.93 15.35 -3.57
C THR A 225 4.41 14.82 -4.92
N GLY A 226 4.02 13.55 -4.97
CA GLY A 226 3.32 12.98 -6.14
C GLY A 226 4.22 12.33 -7.19
N ALA A 227 5.47 12.00 -6.87
CA ALA A 227 6.33 11.24 -7.78
C ALA A 227 5.64 9.93 -8.24
N GLY A 228 5.05 9.16 -7.32
CA GLY A 228 4.35 7.92 -7.64
C GLY A 228 3.09 8.11 -8.49
N GLU A 229 2.29 9.13 -8.20
CA GLU A 229 1.04 9.42 -8.93
C GLU A 229 1.31 9.90 -10.36
N GLU A 230 2.35 10.72 -10.58
CA GLU A 230 2.75 11.15 -11.92
C GLU A 230 3.31 9.97 -12.75
N TYR A 231 4.05 9.04 -12.12
CA TYR A 231 4.49 7.80 -12.77
C TYR A 231 3.31 6.92 -13.15
N LEU A 232 2.33 6.74 -12.26
CA LEU A 232 1.11 5.99 -12.56
C LEU A 232 0.33 6.66 -13.71
N ALA A 233 0.18 7.98 -13.67
CA ALA A 233 -0.48 8.72 -14.75
C ALA A 233 0.26 8.60 -16.09
N ARG A 234 1.61 8.65 -16.08
CA ARG A 234 2.41 8.44 -17.30
C ARG A 234 2.34 7.00 -17.80
N LEU A 235 2.31 6.02 -16.90
CA LEU A 235 2.17 4.61 -17.26
C LEU A 235 0.80 4.36 -17.89
N VAL A 236 -0.27 4.90 -17.30
CA VAL A 236 -1.63 4.84 -17.83
C VAL A 236 -1.70 5.54 -19.19
N ALA A 237 -1.13 6.73 -19.34
CA ALA A 237 -1.11 7.44 -20.62
C ALA A 237 -0.31 6.67 -21.71
N ALA A 238 0.78 6.00 -21.34
CA ALA A 238 1.54 5.16 -22.26
C ALA A 238 0.75 3.89 -22.64
N ASP A 239 0.01 3.31 -21.72
CA ASP A 239 -0.86 2.16 -21.96
C ASP A 239 -2.06 2.52 -22.84
N GLU A 240 -2.71 3.65 -22.60
CA GLU A 240 -3.77 4.21 -23.45
C GLU A 240 -3.27 4.46 -24.88
N ALA A 241 -2.06 5.02 -25.04
CA ALA A 241 -1.44 5.23 -26.34
C ALA A 241 -1.12 3.91 -27.06
N ASN A 242 -0.62 2.90 -26.33
CA ASN A 242 -0.35 1.57 -26.87
C ASN A 242 -1.64 0.84 -27.28
N ALA A 243 -2.70 0.95 -26.49
CA ALA A 243 -4.00 0.38 -26.81
C ALA A 243 -4.58 1.03 -28.08
N ALA A 244 -4.47 2.35 -28.22
CA ALA A 244 -4.88 3.06 -29.43
C ALA A 244 -4.06 2.63 -30.66
N GLN A 245 -2.73 2.50 -30.55
CA GLN A 245 -1.90 1.98 -31.64
C GLN A 245 -2.24 0.53 -32.01
N THR A 246 -2.53 -0.31 -31.03
CA THR A 246 -2.92 -1.72 -31.24
C THR A 246 -4.27 -1.81 -31.96
N ALA A 247 -5.24 -0.97 -31.59
CA ALA A 247 -6.52 -0.87 -32.28
C ALA A 247 -6.33 -0.42 -33.74
N GLN A 248 -5.48 0.58 -33.98
CA GLN A 248 -5.17 1.05 -35.33
C GLN A 248 -4.48 -0.03 -36.18
N LEU A 249 -3.55 -0.80 -35.60
CA LEU A 249 -2.90 -1.95 -36.23
C LEU A 249 -3.92 -3.03 -36.59
N LYS A 250 -4.84 -3.34 -35.67
CA LYS A 250 -5.92 -4.31 -35.90
C LYS A 250 -6.82 -3.87 -37.06
N ASP A 251 -7.25 -2.61 -37.10
CA ASP A 251 -8.12 -2.10 -38.15
C ASP A 251 -7.43 -2.06 -39.52
N ALA A 252 -6.15 -1.66 -39.56
CA ALA A 252 -5.34 -1.73 -40.77
C ALA A 252 -5.21 -3.17 -41.28
N LEU A 253 -4.86 -4.12 -40.40
CA LEU A 253 -4.72 -5.52 -40.75
C LEU A 253 -6.04 -6.13 -41.26
N VAL A 254 -7.16 -5.88 -40.57
CA VAL A 254 -8.47 -6.43 -40.95
C VAL A 254 -8.93 -5.89 -42.30
N ASN A 255 -8.74 -4.59 -42.56
CA ASN A 255 -9.14 -4.00 -43.83
C ASN A 255 -8.28 -4.51 -45.00
N ASP A 256 -6.97 -4.64 -44.81
CA ASP A 256 -6.07 -5.11 -45.87
C ASP A 256 -6.30 -6.59 -46.21
N LEU A 257 -6.51 -7.42 -45.19
CA LEU A 257 -6.79 -8.85 -45.35
C LEU A 257 -8.17 -9.08 -45.98
N ARG A 258 -9.17 -8.26 -45.62
CA ARG A 258 -10.48 -8.26 -46.28
C ARG A 258 -10.37 -7.82 -47.75
N GLY A 259 -9.54 -6.82 -48.04
CA GLY A 259 -9.27 -6.35 -49.40
C GLY A 259 -8.70 -7.47 -50.27
N LEU A 260 -7.63 -8.11 -49.82
CA LEU A 260 -6.98 -9.22 -50.52
C LEU A 260 -7.92 -10.41 -50.76
N LEU A 261 -8.69 -10.81 -49.75
CA LEU A 261 -9.65 -11.92 -49.90
C LEU A 261 -10.78 -11.58 -50.88
N THR A 262 -11.25 -10.34 -50.88
CA THR A 262 -12.31 -9.89 -51.79
C THR A 262 -11.78 -9.86 -53.23
N GLU A 263 -10.58 -9.30 -53.45
CA GLU A 263 -9.95 -9.24 -54.77
C GLU A 263 -9.68 -10.64 -55.35
N LEU A 264 -9.16 -11.57 -54.54
CA LEU A 264 -8.91 -12.94 -54.96
C LEU A 264 -10.22 -13.66 -55.34
N THR A 265 -11.26 -13.50 -54.52
CA THR A 265 -12.57 -14.12 -54.77
C THR A 265 -13.22 -13.56 -56.03
N GLU A 266 -13.17 -12.25 -56.24
CA GLU A 266 -13.75 -11.58 -57.40
C GLU A 266 -13.02 -11.92 -58.70
N ARG A 267 -11.70 -12.04 -58.63
CA ARG A 267 -10.88 -12.48 -59.77
C ARG A 267 -11.14 -13.95 -60.12
N GLN A 268 -11.29 -14.83 -59.13
CA GLN A 268 -11.65 -16.23 -59.34
C GLN A 268 -13.05 -16.40 -59.95
N ILE A 269 -14.04 -15.66 -59.45
CA ILE A 269 -15.41 -15.67 -59.98
C ILE A 269 -15.42 -15.18 -61.43
N THR A 270 -14.64 -14.14 -61.74
CA THR A 270 -14.56 -13.58 -63.10
C THR A 270 -13.96 -14.58 -64.09
N GLU A 271 -12.85 -15.23 -63.74
CA GLU A 271 -12.23 -16.26 -64.57
C GLU A 271 -13.15 -17.49 -64.74
N GLN A 272 -13.85 -17.90 -63.68
CA GLN A 272 -14.81 -19.00 -63.75
C GLN A 272 -16.05 -18.66 -64.59
N LYS A 273 -16.50 -17.40 -64.56
CA LYS A 273 -17.59 -16.91 -65.41
C LYS A 273 -17.18 -16.91 -66.89
N ASN A 274 -15.96 -16.52 -67.20
CA ASN A 274 -15.43 -16.57 -68.57
C ASN A 274 -15.29 -18.01 -69.07
N ALA A 275 -14.82 -18.93 -68.23
CA ALA A 275 -14.78 -20.36 -68.54
C ALA A 275 -16.18 -20.94 -68.80
N ASN A 276 -17.18 -20.56 -67.99
CA ASN A 276 -18.57 -20.99 -68.17
C ASN A 276 -19.22 -20.38 -69.43
N LEU A 277 -18.88 -19.15 -69.80
CA LEU A 277 -19.36 -18.53 -71.04
C LEU A 277 -18.78 -19.21 -72.28
N GLN A 278 -17.50 -19.56 -72.27
CA GLN A 278 -16.90 -20.37 -73.33
C GLN A 278 -17.54 -21.75 -73.42
N LEU A 279 -17.83 -22.40 -72.28
CA LEU A 279 -18.54 -23.67 -72.23
C LEU A 279 -19.96 -23.55 -72.82
N GLY A 280 -20.69 -22.48 -72.47
CA GLY A 280 -22.01 -22.19 -73.02
C GLY A 280 -22.00 -21.95 -74.53
N GLN A 281 -20.98 -21.26 -75.06
CA GLN A 281 -20.81 -21.07 -76.51
C GLN A 281 -20.46 -22.38 -77.23
N LEU A 282 -19.60 -23.22 -76.63
CA LEU A 282 -19.23 -24.51 -77.20
C LEU A 282 -20.43 -25.47 -77.23
N ILE A 283 -21.21 -25.52 -76.15
CA ILE A 283 -22.45 -26.30 -76.06
C ILE A 283 -23.48 -25.75 -77.04
N GLY A 284 -23.65 -24.43 -77.15
CA GLY A 284 -24.57 -23.80 -78.11
C GLY A 284 -24.22 -24.13 -79.57
N ASN A 285 -22.94 -24.10 -79.93
CA ASN A 285 -22.47 -24.49 -81.26
C ASN A 285 -22.66 -25.98 -81.54
N SER A 286 -22.52 -26.82 -80.51
CA SER A 286 -22.75 -28.26 -80.59
C SER A 286 -24.24 -28.58 -80.74
N MET A 287 -25.10 -27.88 -79.99
CA MET A 287 -26.55 -28.04 -80.01
C MET A 287 -27.16 -27.56 -81.33
N ASN A 288 -26.65 -26.47 -81.92
CA ASN A 288 -27.04 -26.04 -83.26
C ASN A 288 -26.67 -27.07 -84.35
N ARG A 289 -25.53 -27.76 -84.21
CA ARG A 289 -25.12 -28.83 -85.14
C ARG A 289 -25.91 -30.13 -84.96
N VAL A 290 -26.28 -30.47 -83.73
CA VAL A 290 -27.20 -31.59 -83.46
C VAL A 290 -28.59 -31.28 -83.99
N SER A 291 -29.05 -30.03 -83.84
CA SER A 291 -30.30 -29.55 -84.43
C SER A 291 -30.29 -29.67 -85.96
N SER A 292 -29.23 -29.20 -86.63
CA SER A 292 -29.14 -29.29 -88.09
C SER A 292 -29.07 -30.73 -88.62
N SER A 293 -28.42 -31.64 -87.87
CA SER A 293 -28.34 -33.06 -88.24
C SER A 293 -29.64 -33.82 -87.95
N LEU A 294 -30.41 -33.43 -86.92
CA LEU A 294 -31.77 -33.91 -86.70
C LEU A 294 -32.75 -33.40 -87.77
N ASP A 295 -32.55 -32.17 -88.26
CA ASP A 295 -33.36 -31.57 -89.34
C ASP A 295 -33.08 -32.26 -90.69
N GLU A 296 -31.81 -32.61 -90.97
CA GLU A 296 -31.41 -33.50 -92.08
C GLU A 296 -32.00 -34.92 -91.94
N LEU A 297 -32.10 -35.46 -90.73
CA LEU A 297 -32.71 -36.77 -90.48
C LEU A 297 -34.23 -36.72 -90.73
N ALA A 298 -34.90 -35.65 -90.31
CA ALA A 298 -36.33 -35.43 -90.52
C ALA A 298 -36.69 -35.19 -91.99
N THR A 299 -35.82 -34.51 -92.75
CA THR A 299 -35.99 -34.36 -94.21
C THR A 299 -35.77 -35.68 -94.96
N ASN A 300 -34.81 -36.50 -94.55
CA ASN A 300 -34.57 -37.83 -95.14
C ASN A 300 -35.67 -38.87 -94.83
N ILE A 301 -36.51 -38.64 -93.81
CA ILE A 301 -37.64 -39.52 -93.44
C ILE A 301 -38.91 -39.23 -94.27
N HIS A 302 -39.06 -38.04 -94.86
CA HIS A 302 -40.21 -37.71 -95.72
C HIS A 302 -40.06 -38.16 -97.19
N GLY A 303 -38.92 -38.74 -97.58
CA GLY A 303 -38.70 -39.35 -98.90
C GLY A 303 -39.10 -40.84 -98.94
N ASN A 304 -40.03 -41.20 -99.82
CA ASN A 304 -40.81 -42.44 -99.82
C ASN A 304 -40.07 -43.73 -100.26
N ASN A 305 -38.85 -44.02 -99.76
CA ASN A 305 -38.08 -45.21 -100.14
C ASN A 305 -37.88 -46.20 -98.97
N ALA A 306 -38.36 -47.44 -99.17
CA ALA A 306 -38.23 -48.54 -98.21
C ALA A 306 -36.77 -48.99 -97.96
N GLU A 307 -35.84 -48.61 -98.83
CA GLU A 307 -34.40 -48.90 -98.74
C GLU A 307 -33.68 -48.05 -97.67
N ASN A 308 -34.22 -46.87 -97.32
CA ASN A 308 -33.64 -45.98 -96.31
C ASN A 308 -33.88 -46.44 -94.86
N ARG A 309 -34.88 -47.29 -94.57
CA ARG A 309 -35.14 -47.78 -93.21
C ARG A 309 -34.08 -48.76 -92.70
N GLN A 310 -33.39 -49.46 -93.59
CA GLN A 310 -32.30 -50.37 -93.21
C GLN A 310 -30.98 -49.61 -92.98
N ASN A 311 -30.77 -48.48 -93.68
CA ASN A 311 -29.65 -47.57 -93.42
C ASN A 311 -29.87 -46.69 -92.18
N LEU A 312 -31.12 -46.43 -91.77
CA LEU A 312 -31.44 -45.59 -90.60
C LEU A 312 -30.85 -46.11 -89.28
N ALA A 313 -30.78 -47.44 -89.10
CA ALA A 313 -30.13 -48.04 -87.93
C ALA A 313 -28.61 -47.77 -87.92
N GLY A 314 -27.96 -47.82 -89.09
CA GLY A 314 -26.53 -47.51 -89.24
C GLY A 314 -26.22 -46.01 -89.11
N THR A 315 -27.11 -45.13 -89.59
CA THR A 315 -26.95 -43.67 -89.42
C THR A 315 -27.16 -43.24 -87.97
N LEU A 316 -28.11 -43.86 -87.24
CA LEU A 316 -28.30 -43.63 -85.81
C LEU A 316 -27.13 -44.17 -84.98
N ASP A 317 -26.61 -45.36 -85.30
CA ASP A 317 -25.39 -45.89 -84.66
C ASP A 317 -24.19 -44.97 -84.91
N GLN A 318 -24.02 -44.42 -86.12
CA GLN A 318 -22.96 -43.45 -86.42
C GLN A 318 -23.17 -42.08 -85.75
N LEU A 319 -24.42 -41.62 -85.61
CA LEU A 319 -24.73 -40.38 -84.89
C LEU A 319 -24.50 -40.52 -83.38
N VAL A 320 -24.90 -41.65 -82.78
CA VAL A 320 -24.70 -41.93 -81.36
C VAL A 320 -23.23 -42.23 -81.08
N ALA A 321 -22.52 -42.94 -81.95
CA ALA A 321 -21.08 -43.16 -81.85
C ALA A 321 -20.30 -41.85 -82.03
N GLY A 322 -20.63 -41.04 -83.03
CA GLY A 322 -20.01 -39.72 -83.25
C GLY A 322 -20.33 -38.72 -82.15
N PHE A 323 -21.52 -38.80 -81.53
CA PHE A 323 -21.88 -38.04 -80.35
C PHE A 323 -21.15 -38.55 -79.11
N MET A 324 -21.06 -39.86 -78.87
CA MET A 324 -20.31 -40.43 -77.73
C MET A 324 -18.81 -40.16 -77.84
N GLU A 325 -18.22 -40.25 -79.02
CA GLU A 325 -16.82 -39.91 -79.26
C GLU A 325 -16.57 -38.43 -78.97
N ARG A 326 -17.47 -37.54 -79.41
CA ARG A 326 -17.39 -36.10 -79.08
C ARG A 326 -17.68 -35.79 -77.62
N MET A 327 -18.61 -36.49 -76.98
CA MET A 327 -18.90 -36.30 -75.56
C MET A 327 -17.72 -36.79 -74.71
N THR A 328 -17.11 -37.92 -75.09
CA THR A 328 -15.88 -38.44 -74.46
C THR A 328 -14.71 -37.50 -74.70
N THR A 329 -14.61 -36.89 -75.88
CA THR A 329 -13.59 -35.87 -76.18
C THR A 329 -13.83 -34.59 -75.38
N MET A 330 -15.07 -34.09 -75.30
CA MET A 330 -15.45 -32.92 -74.49
C MET A 330 -15.20 -33.17 -73.00
N PHE A 331 -15.61 -34.31 -72.47
CA PHE A 331 -15.33 -34.66 -71.08
C PHE A 331 -13.83 -34.87 -70.85
N GLY A 332 -13.11 -35.43 -71.80
CA GLY A 332 -11.65 -35.58 -71.72
C GLY A 332 -10.91 -34.23 -71.72
N GLU A 333 -11.33 -33.30 -72.57
CA GLU A 333 -10.75 -31.95 -72.68
C GLU A 333 -11.14 -31.07 -71.48
N GLN A 334 -12.38 -31.20 -70.99
CA GLN A 334 -12.84 -30.51 -69.79
C GLN A 334 -12.24 -31.08 -68.50
N MET A 335 -12.03 -32.40 -68.41
CA MET A 335 -11.32 -33.00 -67.28
C MET A 335 -9.84 -32.60 -67.29
N ARG A 336 -9.22 -32.44 -68.47
CA ARG A 336 -7.87 -31.85 -68.62
C ARG A 336 -7.84 -30.37 -68.23
N SER A 337 -8.85 -29.59 -68.57
CA SER A 337 -9.00 -28.19 -68.15
C SER A 337 -9.20 -28.07 -66.63
N ILE A 338 -10.06 -28.91 -66.04
CA ILE A 338 -10.26 -28.97 -64.59
C ILE A 338 -8.97 -29.44 -63.90
N GLN A 339 -8.26 -30.42 -64.44
CA GLN A 339 -6.95 -30.84 -63.93
C GLN A 339 -5.94 -29.69 -64.00
N SER A 340 -5.87 -28.97 -65.12
CA SER A 340 -5.00 -27.80 -65.28
C SER A 340 -5.37 -26.66 -64.35
N SER A 341 -6.66 -26.44 -64.07
CA SER A 341 -7.16 -25.42 -63.13
C SER A 341 -6.93 -25.84 -61.68
N MET A 342 -6.97 -27.14 -61.39
CA MET A 342 -6.63 -27.71 -60.09
C MET A 342 -5.12 -27.65 -59.84
N ASP A 343 -4.29 -27.89 -60.86
CA ASP A 343 -2.85 -27.69 -60.83
C ASP A 343 -2.49 -26.20 -60.69
N GLN A 344 -3.20 -25.31 -61.39
CA GLN A 344 -3.06 -23.85 -61.26
C GLN A 344 -3.53 -23.36 -59.88
N SER A 345 -4.58 -23.95 -59.31
CA SER A 345 -5.05 -23.66 -57.95
C SER A 345 -4.06 -24.18 -56.91
N ALA A 346 -3.44 -25.35 -57.11
CA ALA A 346 -2.37 -25.85 -56.27
C ALA A 346 -1.13 -24.94 -56.34
N LEU A 347 -0.78 -24.43 -57.53
CA LEU A 347 0.26 -23.43 -57.73
C LEU A 347 -0.08 -22.10 -57.04
N THR A 348 -1.34 -21.66 -57.10
CA THR A 348 -1.78 -20.42 -56.43
C THR A 348 -1.81 -20.61 -54.91
N MET A 349 -2.19 -21.79 -54.42
CA MET A 349 -2.13 -22.15 -53.00
C MET A 349 -0.67 -22.22 -52.51
N SER A 350 0.25 -22.71 -53.35
CA SER A 350 1.68 -22.66 -53.11
C SER A 350 2.22 -21.22 -53.15
N GLN A 351 1.69 -20.33 -53.99
CA GLN A 351 2.01 -18.90 -53.98
C GLN A 351 1.47 -18.18 -52.74
N VAL A 352 0.30 -18.56 -52.23
CA VAL A 352 -0.25 -18.06 -50.96
C VAL A 352 0.58 -18.57 -49.78
N GLU A 353 1.00 -19.83 -49.80
CA GLU A 353 1.95 -20.41 -48.83
C GLU A 353 3.29 -19.66 -48.90
N GLN A 354 3.79 -19.36 -50.10
CA GLN A 354 5.03 -18.62 -50.31
C GLN A 354 4.90 -17.14 -49.96
N ALA A 355 3.70 -16.55 -50.09
CA ALA A 355 3.40 -15.18 -49.64
C ALA A 355 3.26 -15.11 -48.12
N MET A 356 2.68 -16.12 -47.47
CA MET A 356 2.70 -16.25 -46.00
C MET A 356 4.11 -16.52 -45.49
N ALA A 357 4.88 -17.40 -46.15
CA ALA A 357 6.29 -17.63 -45.85
C ALA A 357 7.12 -16.37 -46.12
N GLY A 358 6.78 -15.58 -47.14
CA GLY A 358 7.36 -14.29 -47.47
C GLY A 358 6.95 -13.17 -46.50
N LEU A 359 5.76 -13.23 -45.91
CA LEU A 359 5.32 -12.35 -44.83
C LEU A 359 6.05 -12.70 -43.53
N VAL A 360 6.22 -13.99 -43.24
CA VAL A 360 7.03 -14.48 -42.12
C VAL A 360 8.50 -14.14 -42.33
N ASP A 361 9.04 -14.28 -43.55
CA ASP A 361 10.39 -13.86 -43.95
C ASP A 361 10.54 -12.35 -43.94
N ASN A 362 9.50 -11.57 -44.30
CA ASN A 362 9.51 -10.11 -44.14
C ASN A 362 9.40 -9.70 -42.67
N ILE A 363 8.69 -10.43 -41.81
CA ILE A 363 8.71 -10.22 -40.36
C ILE A 363 10.11 -10.57 -39.81
N GLN A 364 10.72 -11.64 -40.29
CA GLN A 364 12.09 -12.04 -39.94
C GLN A 364 13.15 -11.08 -40.47
N LYS A 365 12.97 -10.53 -41.69
CA LYS A 365 13.79 -9.49 -42.31
C LYS A 365 13.50 -8.11 -41.77
N THR A 366 12.32 -7.81 -41.23
CA THR A 366 12.05 -6.56 -40.51
C THR A 366 12.71 -6.64 -39.13
N THR A 367 12.65 -7.80 -38.48
CA THR A 367 13.43 -8.10 -37.26
C THR A 367 14.94 -8.09 -37.57
N GLY A 368 15.33 -8.59 -38.74
CA GLY A 368 16.69 -8.58 -39.26
C GLY A 368 17.14 -7.22 -39.76
N SER A 369 16.24 -6.35 -40.24
CA SER A 369 16.46 -4.97 -40.67
C SER A 369 16.60 -4.07 -39.46
N VAL A 370 15.88 -4.34 -38.37
CA VAL A 370 16.15 -3.71 -37.07
C VAL A 370 17.55 -4.11 -36.60
N MET A 371 17.96 -5.36 -36.80
CA MET A 371 19.34 -5.81 -36.54
C MET A 371 20.35 -5.20 -37.54
N GLU A 372 19.99 -5.00 -38.80
CA GLU A 372 20.80 -4.33 -39.83
C GLU A 372 20.89 -2.83 -39.57
N ASP A 373 19.87 -2.20 -39.01
CA ASP A 373 19.88 -0.80 -38.57
C ASP A 373 20.73 -0.64 -37.30
N VAL A 374 20.71 -1.62 -36.40
CA VAL A 374 21.66 -1.72 -35.29
C VAL A 374 23.08 -1.98 -35.81
N MET A 375 23.26 -2.84 -36.83
CA MET A 375 24.55 -3.07 -37.48
C MET A 375 25.01 -1.87 -38.31
N LYS A 376 24.11 -1.09 -38.92
CA LYS A 376 24.41 0.18 -39.62
C LYS A 376 24.69 1.29 -38.64
N ALA A 377 24.07 1.29 -37.46
CA ALA A 377 24.44 2.19 -36.36
C ALA A 377 25.82 1.81 -35.81
N MET A 378 26.11 0.52 -35.69
CA MET A 378 27.42 -0.01 -35.32
C MET A 378 28.46 0.24 -36.41
N GLU A 379 28.11 0.11 -37.70
CA GLU A 379 28.92 0.41 -38.87
C GLU A 379 29.18 1.91 -38.93
N ASN A 380 28.18 2.79 -38.80
CA ASN A 380 28.40 4.24 -38.71
C ASN A 380 29.29 4.64 -37.51
N THR A 381 29.19 3.91 -36.40
CA THR A 381 30.08 4.10 -35.24
C THR A 381 31.49 3.59 -35.53
N MET A 382 31.61 2.46 -36.21
CA MET A 382 32.87 1.86 -36.66
C MET A 382 33.52 2.69 -37.77
N GLN A 383 32.75 3.31 -38.66
CA GLN A 383 33.18 4.23 -39.70
C GLN A 383 33.56 5.59 -39.10
N ARG A 384 32.87 6.09 -38.07
CA ARG A 384 33.39 7.22 -37.27
C ARG A 384 34.72 6.87 -36.58
N THR A 385 34.90 5.60 -36.20
CA THR A 385 36.15 5.11 -35.60
C THR A 385 37.25 4.92 -36.67
N LEU A 386 36.90 4.45 -37.88
CA LEU A 386 37.81 4.28 -39.02
C LEU A 386 38.18 5.62 -39.67
N VAL A 387 37.27 6.59 -39.74
CA VAL A 387 37.54 7.97 -40.16
C VAL A 387 38.42 8.66 -39.10
N SER A 388 38.19 8.40 -37.81
CA SER A 388 39.13 8.80 -36.75
C SER A 388 40.52 8.16 -36.94
N GLN A 389 40.58 6.93 -37.46
CA GLN A 389 41.83 6.21 -37.76
C GLN A 389 42.47 6.68 -39.08
N GLU A 390 41.70 7.10 -40.07
CA GLU A 390 42.14 7.67 -41.35
C GLU A 390 42.70 9.07 -41.14
N VAL A 391 42.11 9.87 -40.24
CA VAL A 391 42.70 11.14 -39.76
C VAL A 391 44.03 10.88 -39.03
N MET A 392 44.12 9.81 -38.23
CA MET A 392 45.37 9.39 -37.58
C MET A 392 46.42 8.89 -38.59
N THR A 393 45.99 8.20 -39.65
CA THR A 393 46.84 7.67 -40.75
C THR A 393 47.27 8.78 -41.70
N LYS A 394 46.43 9.79 -41.94
CA LYS A 394 46.74 11.00 -42.70
C LYS A 394 47.80 11.84 -41.99
N ASN A 395 47.67 12.01 -40.67
CA ASN A 395 48.70 12.63 -39.83
C ASN A 395 50.02 11.80 -39.85
N MET A 396 49.94 10.46 -39.96
CA MET A 396 51.09 9.58 -40.15
C MET A 396 51.69 9.66 -41.58
N GLY A 397 50.86 9.90 -42.59
CA GLY A 397 51.26 10.10 -43.99
C GLY A 397 52.00 11.42 -44.19
N GLU A 398 51.60 12.49 -43.50
CA GLU A 398 52.36 13.75 -43.45
C GLU A 398 53.75 13.54 -42.79
N PHE A 399 53.82 12.70 -41.75
CA PHE A 399 55.08 12.29 -41.12
C PHE A 399 55.98 11.45 -42.05
N VAL A 400 55.40 10.52 -42.81
CA VAL A 400 56.14 9.71 -43.82
C VAL A 400 56.61 10.56 -45.00
N THR A 401 55.86 11.56 -45.40
CA THR A 401 56.25 12.49 -46.48
C THR A 401 57.43 13.36 -46.06
N GLN A 402 57.48 13.76 -44.78
CA GLN A 402 58.64 14.42 -44.16
C GLN A 402 59.91 13.54 -44.21
N VAL A 403 59.76 12.22 -44.01
CA VAL A 403 60.85 11.23 -44.09
C VAL A 403 61.27 10.93 -45.53
N GLN A 404 60.32 10.84 -46.48
CA GLN A 404 60.62 10.63 -47.90
C GLN A 404 61.38 11.79 -48.53
N LYS A 405 61.06 13.03 -48.15
CA LYS A 405 61.80 14.21 -48.60
C LYS A 405 63.27 14.17 -48.13
N GLN A 406 63.51 13.56 -46.97
CA GLN A 406 64.85 13.34 -46.41
C GLN A 406 65.60 12.18 -47.12
N MET A 407 64.88 11.20 -47.69
CA MET A 407 65.45 10.09 -48.47
C MET A 407 65.72 10.44 -49.94
N GLN A 408 64.97 11.38 -50.53
CA GLN A 408 65.10 11.77 -51.94
C GLN A 408 66.44 12.46 -52.24
N GLU A 409 67.10 13.02 -51.22
CA GLU A 409 68.46 13.55 -51.31
C GLU A 409 69.53 12.44 -51.43
N GLN A 410 69.17 11.16 -51.26
CA GLN A 410 70.10 10.03 -51.12
C GLN A 410 69.95 8.94 -52.21
N GLN A 411 69.48 9.26 -53.42
CA GLN A 411 69.11 8.22 -54.39
C GLN A 411 69.64 8.45 -55.81
N GLN A 412 70.96 8.53 -55.93
CA GLN A 412 71.68 8.40 -57.20
C GLN A 412 72.54 7.13 -57.14
N GLY A 413 71.95 5.94 -57.32
CA GLY A 413 72.73 4.69 -57.33
C GLY A 413 71.96 3.37 -57.32
N SER A 414 71.91 2.74 -58.49
CA SER A 414 72.12 1.30 -58.74
C SER A 414 70.94 0.33 -58.88
N ASN A 415 71.07 -0.47 -59.95
CA ASN A 415 70.16 -1.41 -60.61
C ASN A 415 70.00 -2.78 -59.90
N ASP A 416 70.47 -2.97 -58.67
CA ASP A 416 70.49 -4.30 -58.03
C ASP A 416 69.17 -4.70 -57.33
N LEU A 417 68.20 -3.79 -57.20
CA LEU A 417 66.93 -4.02 -56.49
C LEU A 417 65.93 -4.90 -57.25
N MET A 418 66.09 -5.08 -58.56
CA MET A 418 65.09 -5.76 -59.39
C MET A 418 65.09 -7.29 -59.22
N HIS A 419 66.24 -7.90 -58.89
CA HIS A 419 66.31 -9.35 -58.65
C HIS A 419 65.81 -9.77 -57.26
N VAL A 420 65.97 -8.92 -56.24
CA VAL A 420 65.43 -9.15 -54.88
C VAL A 420 63.90 -9.03 -54.86
N GLY A 421 63.32 -8.21 -55.74
CA GLY A 421 61.86 -8.03 -55.85
C GLY A 421 61.09 -9.31 -56.26
N LEU A 422 61.65 -10.12 -57.17
CA LEU A 422 60.96 -11.32 -57.69
C LEU A 422 60.97 -12.50 -56.70
N THR A 423 62.00 -12.63 -55.86
CA THR A 423 62.09 -13.66 -54.82
C THR A 423 61.18 -13.34 -53.62
N ASN A 424 61.04 -12.06 -53.28
CA ASN A 424 60.11 -11.66 -52.21
C ASN A 424 58.64 -11.84 -52.59
N ILE A 425 58.26 -11.69 -53.87
CA ILE A 425 56.87 -11.86 -54.32
C ILE A 425 56.41 -13.32 -54.26
N THR A 426 57.26 -14.28 -54.63
CA THR A 426 56.96 -15.71 -54.56
C THR A 426 56.85 -16.19 -53.11
N GLN A 427 57.72 -15.70 -52.23
CA GLN A 427 57.65 -16.00 -50.80
C GLN A 427 56.45 -15.33 -50.10
N LEU A 428 56.03 -14.14 -50.54
CA LEU A 428 54.80 -13.48 -50.09
C LEU A 428 53.53 -14.25 -50.50
N GLN A 429 53.50 -14.86 -51.68
CA GLN A 429 52.35 -15.64 -52.16
C GLN A 429 52.14 -16.94 -51.35
N GLU A 430 53.23 -17.64 -51.01
CA GLU A 430 53.20 -18.87 -50.21
C GLU A 430 52.70 -18.58 -48.77
N VAL A 431 53.22 -17.52 -48.16
CA VAL A 431 52.82 -17.07 -46.81
C VAL A 431 51.37 -16.59 -46.78
N GLN A 432 50.90 -15.90 -47.83
CA GLN A 432 49.49 -15.50 -47.94
C GLN A 432 48.53 -16.69 -48.03
N HIS A 433 48.85 -17.71 -48.82
CA HIS A 433 47.99 -18.91 -48.93
C HIS A 433 47.97 -19.73 -47.63
N GLN A 434 49.11 -19.82 -46.94
CA GLN A 434 49.16 -20.47 -45.64
C GLN A 434 48.33 -19.69 -44.60
N GLN A 435 48.45 -18.36 -44.56
CA GLN A 435 47.65 -17.51 -43.67
C GLN A 435 46.14 -17.57 -43.96
N LEU A 436 45.74 -17.62 -45.23
CA LEU A 436 44.35 -17.81 -45.62
C LEU A 436 43.81 -19.16 -45.14
N THR A 437 44.59 -20.23 -45.26
CA THR A 437 44.21 -21.57 -44.80
C THR A 437 44.06 -21.62 -43.28
N ASP A 438 44.98 -20.99 -42.54
CA ASP A 438 44.93 -20.89 -41.09
C ASP A 438 43.77 -20.01 -40.60
N HIS A 439 43.50 -18.88 -41.26
CA HIS A 439 42.32 -18.05 -40.97
C HIS A 439 41.01 -18.79 -41.22
N THR A 440 40.94 -19.61 -42.27
CA THR A 440 39.74 -20.41 -42.57
C THR A 440 39.51 -21.50 -41.52
N LYS A 441 40.58 -22.15 -41.04
CA LYS A 441 40.52 -23.09 -39.90
C LYS A 441 40.06 -22.42 -38.61
N ASP A 442 40.60 -21.23 -38.31
CA ASP A 442 40.21 -20.46 -37.12
C ASP A 442 38.73 -20.03 -37.20
N LEU A 443 38.26 -19.65 -38.39
CA LEU A 443 36.85 -19.32 -38.62
C LEU A 443 35.93 -20.52 -38.37
N ILE A 444 36.28 -21.70 -38.89
CA ILE A 444 35.51 -22.94 -38.68
C ILE A 444 35.48 -23.32 -37.20
N ALA A 445 36.59 -23.18 -36.49
CA ALA A 445 36.65 -23.43 -35.05
C ALA A 445 35.75 -22.46 -34.26
N ARG A 446 35.81 -21.15 -34.57
CA ARG A 446 34.99 -20.12 -33.92
C ARG A 446 33.50 -20.27 -34.21
N VAL A 447 33.13 -20.67 -35.44
CA VAL A 447 31.73 -20.97 -35.80
C VAL A 447 31.24 -22.21 -35.06
N GLY A 448 32.10 -23.23 -34.89
CA GLY A 448 31.80 -24.40 -34.06
C GLY A 448 31.56 -24.05 -32.59
N GLU A 449 32.43 -23.22 -31.99
CA GLU A 449 32.26 -22.71 -30.64
C GLU A 449 30.99 -21.85 -30.50
N ALA A 450 30.70 -20.99 -31.49
CA ALA A 450 29.49 -20.18 -31.51
C ALA A 450 28.21 -21.04 -31.60
N ALA A 451 28.23 -22.12 -32.38
CA ALA A 451 27.11 -23.05 -32.48
C ALA A 451 26.87 -23.79 -31.15
N ILE A 452 27.95 -24.21 -30.46
CA ILE A 452 27.87 -24.81 -29.13
C ILE A 452 27.33 -23.79 -28.11
N GLY A 453 27.82 -22.55 -28.14
CA GLY A 453 27.34 -21.46 -27.29
C GLY A 453 25.86 -21.14 -27.53
N MET A 454 25.41 -21.16 -28.79
CA MET A 454 24.02 -20.95 -29.16
C MET A 454 23.13 -22.10 -28.68
N GLN A 455 23.59 -23.36 -28.79
CA GLN A 455 22.88 -24.53 -28.25
C GLN A 455 22.70 -24.44 -26.72
N LEU A 456 23.74 -23.99 -26.01
CA LEU A 456 23.68 -23.77 -24.55
C LEU A 456 22.70 -22.65 -24.19
N ASN A 457 22.74 -21.52 -24.90
CA ASN A 457 21.81 -20.41 -24.69
C ASN A 457 20.35 -20.81 -24.97
N VAL A 458 20.09 -21.60 -26.01
CA VAL A 458 18.74 -22.12 -26.32
C VAL A 458 18.25 -23.06 -25.23
N ASN A 459 19.10 -23.93 -24.71
CA ASN A 459 18.76 -24.80 -23.59
C ASN A 459 18.47 -23.99 -22.31
N GLU A 460 19.23 -22.93 -22.06
CA GLU A 460 19.03 -22.06 -20.91
C GLU A 460 17.75 -21.22 -21.04
N LEU A 461 17.46 -20.68 -22.22
CA LEU A 461 16.20 -20.03 -22.51
C LEU A 461 15.00 -20.97 -22.32
N LYS A 462 15.11 -22.22 -22.80
CA LYS A 462 14.09 -23.26 -22.57
C LYS A 462 13.87 -23.51 -21.08
N ARG A 463 14.96 -23.62 -20.30
CA ARG A 463 14.91 -23.83 -18.86
C ARG A 463 14.22 -22.66 -18.14
N VAL A 464 14.70 -21.43 -18.39
CA VAL A 464 14.15 -20.20 -17.79
C VAL A 464 12.68 -20.01 -18.16
N THR A 465 12.30 -20.26 -19.42
CA THR A 465 10.90 -20.16 -19.85
C THR A 465 10.04 -21.22 -19.18
N THR A 466 10.53 -22.44 -19.02
CA THR A 466 9.81 -23.51 -18.31
C THR A 466 9.62 -23.16 -16.83
N ASP A 467 10.66 -22.66 -16.18
CA ASP A 467 10.63 -22.23 -14.78
C ASP A 467 9.66 -21.04 -14.59
N ALA A 468 9.69 -20.06 -15.50
CA ALA A 468 8.78 -18.90 -15.47
C ALA A 468 7.31 -19.31 -15.69
N VAL A 469 7.03 -20.21 -16.64
CA VAL A 469 5.67 -20.73 -16.89
C VAL A 469 5.18 -21.53 -15.68
N SER A 470 6.04 -22.34 -15.06
CA SER A 470 5.70 -23.07 -13.83
C SER A 470 5.43 -22.13 -12.64
N GLY A 471 6.27 -21.09 -12.48
CA GLY A 471 6.09 -20.06 -11.47
C GLY A 471 4.80 -19.27 -11.68
N MET A 472 4.48 -18.91 -12.92
CA MET A 472 3.23 -18.22 -13.27
C MET A 472 2.00 -19.09 -13.00
N ASN A 473 2.06 -20.40 -13.30
CA ASN A 473 0.97 -21.32 -13.00
C ASN A 473 0.75 -21.46 -11.48
N SER A 474 1.85 -21.54 -10.71
CA SER A 474 1.78 -21.55 -9.25
C SER A 474 1.26 -20.23 -8.67
N GLY A 475 1.67 -19.10 -9.26
CA GLY A 475 1.17 -17.77 -8.91
C GLY A 475 -0.33 -17.63 -9.17
N ALA A 476 -0.81 -18.12 -10.32
CA ALA A 476 -2.23 -18.13 -10.67
C ALA A 476 -3.07 -18.97 -9.69
N ASP A 477 -2.58 -20.15 -9.30
CA ASP A 477 -3.28 -21.01 -8.34
C ASP A 477 -3.35 -20.36 -6.93
N ARG A 478 -2.27 -19.68 -6.52
CA ARG A 478 -2.28 -18.87 -5.28
C ARG A 478 -3.24 -17.69 -5.33
N MET A 479 -3.29 -16.96 -6.45
CA MET A 479 -4.25 -15.87 -6.64
C MET A 479 -5.69 -16.37 -6.58
N LYS A 480 -5.97 -17.53 -7.17
CA LYS A 480 -7.28 -18.19 -7.07
C LYS A 480 -7.62 -18.51 -5.61
N ASN A 481 -6.71 -19.15 -4.87
CA ASN A 481 -6.94 -19.48 -3.45
C ASN A 481 -7.17 -18.21 -2.59
N ALA A 482 -6.46 -17.11 -2.89
CA ALA A 482 -6.68 -15.83 -2.23
C ALA A 482 -8.06 -15.24 -2.55
N ALA A 483 -8.50 -15.31 -3.80
CA ALA A 483 -9.83 -14.86 -4.22
C ALA A 483 -10.96 -15.66 -3.55
N ASP A 484 -10.78 -16.98 -3.40
CA ASP A 484 -11.71 -17.85 -2.67
C ASP A 484 -11.78 -17.47 -1.18
N ALA A 485 -10.63 -17.24 -0.54
CA ALA A 485 -10.55 -16.79 0.85
C ALA A 485 -11.22 -15.41 1.05
N PHE A 486 -11.03 -14.49 0.11
CA PHE A 486 -11.66 -13.17 0.14
C PHE A 486 -13.18 -13.26 -0.02
N THR A 487 -13.64 -14.12 -0.92
CA THR A 487 -15.08 -14.39 -1.12
C THR A 487 -15.71 -14.95 0.16
N GLN A 488 -15.03 -15.90 0.82
CA GLN A 488 -15.51 -16.50 2.06
C GLN A 488 -15.52 -15.50 3.23
N ALA A 489 -14.52 -14.62 3.31
CA ALA A 489 -14.50 -13.53 4.29
C ALA A 489 -15.65 -12.54 4.04
N GLY A 490 -15.91 -12.19 2.78
CA GLY A 490 -17.05 -11.35 2.38
C GLY A 490 -18.39 -11.94 2.82
N GLN A 491 -18.62 -13.23 2.54
CA GLN A 491 -19.83 -13.93 2.99
C GLN A 491 -19.98 -13.95 4.52
N SER A 492 -18.87 -14.10 5.25
CA SER A 492 -18.89 -14.06 6.72
C SER A 492 -19.28 -12.68 7.26
N ILE A 493 -18.77 -11.61 6.66
CA ILE A 493 -19.13 -10.22 7.02
C ILE A 493 -20.60 -9.96 6.71
N THR A 494 -21.10 -10.38 5.54
CA THR A 494 -22.52 -10.28 5.18
C THR A 494 -23.39 -11.01 6.20
N GLY A 495 -23.03 -12.23 6.61
CA GLY A 495 -23.78 -12.99 7.61
C GLY A 495 -23.75 -12.36 9.01
N ILE A 496 -22.68 -11.66 9.39
CA ILE A 496 -22.63 -10.89 10.64
C ILE A 496 -23.55 -9.66 10.56
N LEU A 497 -23.52 -8.94 9.43
CA LEU A 497 -24.36 -7.75 9.21
C LEU A 497 -25.85 -8.10 9.19
N GLU A 498 -26.23 -9.22 8.58
CA GLU A 498 -27.60 -9.73 8.60
C GLU A 498 -28.08 -10.06 10.02
N LYS A 499 -27.19 -10.53 10.90
CA LYS A 499 -27.50 -10.81 12.31
C LYS A 499 -27.48 -9.57 13.22
N ALA A 500 -26.75 -8.53 12.84
CA ALA A 500 -26.63 -7.30 13.63
C ALA A 500 -27.94 -6.49 13.67
N ASN A 501 -28.66 -6.40 12.55
CA ASN A 501 -29.91 -5.66 12.45
C ASN A 501 -31.04 -6.19 13.36
N PRO A 502 -31.34 -7.51 13.39
CA PRO A 502 -32.32 -8.05 14.33
C PRO A 502 -31.83 -7.95 15.78
N LEU A 503 -30.53 -8.06 16.06
CA LEU A 503 -29.99 -7.85 17.42
C LEU A 503 -30.23 -6.42 17.91
N ALA A 504 -29.98 -5.41 17.08
CA ALA A 504 -30.25 -4.00 17.42
C ALA A 504 -31.75 -3.77 17.68
N THR A 505 -32.61 -4.39 16.88
CA THR A 505 -34.07 -4.32 17.06
C THR A 505 -34.51 -4.98 18.36
N GLN A 506 -33.97 -6.16 18.67
CA GLN A 506 -34.24 -6.90 19.91
C GLN A 506 -33.76 -6.13 21.14
N LEU A 507 -32.58 -5.49 21.06
CA LEU A 507 -32.03 -4.68 22.14
C LEU A 507 -32.89 -3.43 22.41
N SER A 508 -33.35 -2.76 21.35
CA SER A 508 -34.28 -1.63 21.44
C SER A 508 -35.62 -2.04 22.06
N SER A 509 -36.18 -3.16 21.62
CA SER A 509 -37.41 -3.73 22.20
C SER A 509 -37.25 -4.07 23.69
N THR A 510 -36.13 -4.70 24.04
CA THR A 510 -35.81 -5.04 25.44
C THR A 510 -35.64 -3.78 26.29
N SER A 511 -34.98 -2.74 25.76
CA SER A 511 -34.84 -1.45 26.43
C SER A 511 -36.18 -0.78 26.71
N ASN A 512 -37.12 -0.87 25.76
CA ASN A 512 -38.48 -0.37 25.94
C ASN A 512 -39.25 -1.14 27.01
N LEU A 513 -39.16 -2.47 27.00
CA LEU A 513 -39.76 -3.32 28.04
C LEU A 513 -39.17 -3.04 29.42
N LEU A 514 -37.85 -2.84 29.51
CA LEU A 514 -37.15 -2.52 30.74
C LEU A 514 -37.57 -1.16 31.30
N THR A 515 -37.72 -0.17 30.40
CA THR A 515 -38.19 1.18 30.75
C THR A 515 -39.63 1.12 31.27
N GLN A 516 -40.50 0.36 30.62
CA GLN A 516 -41.88 0.16 31.07
C GLN A 516 -41.93 -0.56 32.42
N ALA A 517 -41.17 -1.64 32.59
CA ALA A 517 -41.07 -2.35 33.87
C ALA A 517 -40.55 -1.43 34.99
N SER A 518 -39.57 -0.57 34.71
CA SER A 518 -39.06 0.43 35.66
C SER A 518 -40.11 1.46 36.05
N GLN A 519 -40.92 1.93 35.09
CA GLN A 519 -42.01 2.87 35.36
C GLN A 519 -43.11 2.21 36.19
N SER A 520 -43.49 0.96 35.89
CA SER A 520 -44.45 0.19 36.67
C SER A 520 -43.94 -0.07 38.09
N LEU A 521 -42.65 -0.40 38.25
CA LEU A 521 -42.05 -0.61 39.56
C LEU A 521 -42.03 0.68 40.39
N ALA A 522 -41.63 1.81 39.78
CA ALA A 522 -41.66 3.12 40.44
C ALA A 522 -43.08 3.51 40.89
N SER A 523 -44.08 3.25 40.04
CA SER A 523 -45.50 3.46 40.35
C SER A 523 -45.96 2.60 41.52
N ASN A 524 -45.64 1.31 41.52
CA ASN A 524 -45.98 0.39 42.61
C ASN A 524 -45.31 0.79 43.93
N PHE A 525 -44.06 1.24 43.92
CA PHE A 525 -43.39 1.75 45.11
C PHE A 525 -44.08 3.01 45.67
N SER A 526 -44.49 3.93 44.79
CA SER A 526 -45.23 5.13 45.18
C SER A 526 -46.60 4.79 45.79
N GLN A 527 -47.33 3.84 45.20
CA GLN A 527 -48.59 3.35 45.75
C GLN A 527 -48.39 2.64 47.09
N TYR A 528 -47.33 1.85 47.23
CA TYR A 528 -47.00 1.16 48.48
C TYR A 528 -46.64 2.15 49.60
N GLN A 529 -45.86 3.20 49.29
CA GLN A 529 -45.54 4.25 50.25
C GLN A 529 -46.80 5.02 50.69
N SER A 530 -47.74 5.21 49.78
CA SER A 530 -49.04 5.82 50.07
C SER A 530 -49.91 4.91 50.95
N LEU A 531 -49.99 3.61 50.65
CA LEU A 531 -50.68 2.62 51.47
C LEU A 531 -50.08 2.55 52.88
N ARG A 532 -48.76 2.59 53.00
CA ARG A 532 -48.06 2.65 54.29
C ARG A 532 -48.46 3.88 55.09
N SER A 533 -48.46 5.06 54.46
CA SER A 533 -48.90 6.29 55.11
C SER A 533 -50.35 6.23 55.57
N GLU A 534 -51.21 5.50 54.86
CA GLU A 534 -52.61 5.32 55.22
C GLU A 534 -52.78 4.34 56.37
N ILE A 535 -52.03 3.22 56.36
CA ILE A 535 -51.98 2.27 57.48
C ILE A 535 -51.47 2.96 58.75
N ASP A 536 -50.41 3.77 58.66
CA ASP A 536 -49.89 4.54 59.80
C ASP A 536 -50.94 5.49 60.38
N LYS A 537 -51.70 6.18 59.51
CA LYS A 537 -52.82 7.02 59.95
C LYS A 537 -53.92 6.21 60.61
N GLN A 538 -54.31 5.07 60.03
CA GLN A 538 -55.34 4.20 60.60
C GLN A 538 -54.92 3.60 61.94
N VAL A 539 -53.67 3.15 62.07
CA VAL A 539 -53.10 2.67 63.34
C VAL A 539 -53.09 3.79 64.37
N LYS A 540 -52.71 5.01 64.00
CA LYS A 540 -52.73 6.17 64.89
C LYS A 540 -54.16 6.55 65.32
N SER A 541 -55.12 6.56 64.40
CA SER A 541 -56.53 6.80 64.71
C SER A 541 -57.11 5.70 65.60
N LEU A 542 -56.73 4.43 65.41
CA LEU A 542 -57.11 3.33 66.31
C LEU A 542 -56.49 3.52 67.70
N GLN A 543 -55.22 3.94 67.79
CA GLN A 543 -54.58 4.26 69.07
C GLN A 543 -55.26 5.43 69.80
N GLU A 544 -55.62 6.49 69.07
CA GLU A 544 -56.37 7.63 69.60
C GLU A 544 -57.79 7.24 70.02
N LEU A 545 -58.48 6.41 69.24
CA LEU A 545 -59.80 5.87 69.58
C LEU A 545 -59.73 5.01 70.85
N VAL A 546 -58.74 4.12 70.95
CA VAL A 546 -58.51 3.29 72.15
C VAL A 546 -58.23 4.18 73.37
N GLN A 547 -57.38 5.20 73.25
CA GLN A 547 -57.12 6.15 74.34
C GLN A 547 -58.35 6.97 74.74
N SER A 548 -59.16 7.40 73.78
CA SER A 548 -60.39 8.15 74.01
C SER A 548 -61.44 7.30 74.72
N VAL A 549 -61.63 6.06 74.25
CA VAL A 549 -62.58 5.12 74.83
C VAL A 549 -62.13 4.66 76.23
N GLN A 550 -60.83 4.45 76.45
CA GLN A 550 -60.24 4.17 77.76
C GLN A 550 -60.47 5.30 78.78
N ARG A 551 -60.64 6.55 78.32
CA ARG A 551 -60.98 7.71 79.17
C ARG A 551 -62.48 7.86 79.43
N GLU A 552 -63.35 7.55 78.48
CA GLU A 552 -64.78 7.91 78.53
C GLU A 552 -65.74 6.77 78.87
N ALA A 553 -65.38 5.51 78.63
CA ALA A 553 -66.22 4.37 79.00
C ALA A 553 -65.34 3.21 79.44
N GLY A 554 -65.47 2.78 80.70
CA GLY A 554 -64.77 1.61 81.23
C GLY A 554 -65.16 0.33 80.47
N LEU A 555 -64.49 0.08 79.35
CA LEU A 555 -64.57 -1.19 78.63
C LEU A 555 -63.79 -2.27 79.39
N LYS A 556 -64.23 -3.52 79.22
CA LYS A 556 -63.52 -4.69 79.74
C LYS A 556 -62.09 -4.71 79.18
N GLN A 557 -61.12 -4.88 80.08
CA GLN A 557 -59.67 -4.93 79.79
C GLN A 557 -59.31 -5.81 78.59
N GLU A 558 -60.06 -6.90 78.40
CA GLU A 558 -59.90 -7.90 77.34
C GLU A 558 -59.99 -7.31 75.92
N LEU A 559 -60.88 -6.34 75.68
CA LEU A 559 -61.07 -5.74 74.34
C LEU A 559 -59.96 -4.72 74.02
N ILE A 560 -59.36 -4.10 75.04
CA ILE A 560 -58.19 -3.24 74.90
C ILE A 560 -56.96 -4.09 74.56
N ASP A 561 -56.78 -5.22 75.24
CA ASP A 561 -55.71 -6.17 74.96
C ASP A 561 -55.80 -6.72 73.53
N ASP A 562 -57.00 -7.09 73.05
CA ASP A 562 -57.19 -7.57 71.68
C ASP A 562 -56.85 -6.49 70.63
N VAL A 563 -57.27 -5.23 70.83
CA VAL A 563 -56.92 -4.15 69.90
C VAL A 563 -55.42 -3.83 69.95
N GLN A 564 -54.79 -3.87 71.14
CA GLN A 564 -53.33 -3.74 71.26
C GLN A 564 -52.60 -4.86 70.52
N LYS A 565 -53.09 -6.10 70.64
CA LYS A 565 -52.53 -7.27 69.94
C LYS A 565 -52.68 -7.16 68.42
N VAL A 566 -53.79 -6.63 67.93
CA VAL A 566 -53.99 -6.35 66.49
C VAL A 566 -53.02 -5.25 66.02
N ILE A 567 -52.83 -4.18 66.79
CA ILE A 567 -51.86 -3.11 66.48
C ILE A 567 -50.43 -3.67 66.46
N GLU A 568 -50.08 -4.52 67.42
CA GLU A 568 -48.75 -5.13 67.50
C GLU A 568 -48.51 -6.11 66.34
N THR A 569 -49.53 -6.90 65.98
CA THR A 569 -49.48 -7.79 64.80
C THR A 569 -49.34 -6.95 63.51
N LEU A 570 -50.09 -5.86 63.35
CA LEU A 570 -49.96 -4.96 62.22
C LEU A 570 -48.56 -4.33 62.11
N LYS A 571 -47.98 -3.89 63.23
CA LYS A 571 -46.61 -3.35 63.28
C LYS A 571 -45.56 -4.40 62.93
N ASN A 572 -45.73 -5.64 63.41
CA ASN A 572 -44.82 -6.73 63.06
C ASN A 572 -44.91 -7.10 61.59
N THR A 573 -46.12 -7.20 61.03
CA THR A 573 -46.33 -7.45 59.59
C THR A 573 -45.80 -6.31 58.70
N GLU A 574 -45.93 -5.05 59.13
CA GLU A 574 -45.32 -3.90 58.44
C GLU A 574 -43.79 -4.04 58.42
N ARG A 575 -43.19 -4.37 59.56
CA ARG A 575 -41.74 -4.55 59.70
C ARG A 575 -41.22 -5.71 58.83
N GLU A 576 -41.91 -6.84 58.81
CA GLU A 576 -41.56 -7.97 57.94
C GLU A 576 -41.69 -7.60 56.46
N SER A 577 -42.71 -6.83 56.08
CA SER A 577 -42.90 -6.37 54.71
C SER A 577 -41.81 -5.38 54.26
N ILE A 578 -41.31 -4.52 55.16
CA ILE A 578 -40.17 -3.63 54.90
C ILE A 578 -38.92 -4.45 54.61
N VAL A 579 -38.61 -5.44 55.45
CA VAL A 579 -37.44 -6.33 55.26
C VAL A 579 -37.56 -7.11 53.96
N TYR A 580 -38.74 -7.62 53.63
CA TYR A 580 -38.99 -8.31 52.37
C TYR A 580 -38.74 -7.39 51.15
N LEU A 581 -39.23 -6.15 51.18
CA LEU A 581 -39.01 -5.19 50.09
C LEU A 581 -37.55 -4.75 49.94
N GLU A 582 -36.84 -4.59 51.06
CA GLU A 582 -35.41 -4.28 51.06
C GLU A 582 -34.61 -5.41 50.42
N ASN A 583 -34.94 -6.67 50.75
CA ASN A 583 -34.36 -7.85 50.10
C ASN A 583 -34.69 -7.93 48.60
N VAL A 584 -35.94 -7.64 48.20
CA VAL A 584 -36.32 -7.61 46.78
C VAL A 584 -35.54 -6.53 46.03
N ASN A 585 -35.36 -5.34 46.61
CA ASN A 585 -34.58 -4.26 46.03
C ASN A 585 -33.10 -4.66 45.88
N GLU A 586 -32.51 -5.29 46.89
CA GLU A 586 -31.13 -5.78 46.85
C GLU A 586 -30.94 -6.82 45.73
N VAL A 587 -31.87 -7.78 45.59
CA VAL A 587 -31.85 -8.79 44.53
C VAL A 587 -32.01 -8.14 43.15
N LEU A 588 -32.86 -7.11 43.02
CA LEU A 588 -33.05 -6.38 41.78
C LEU A 588 -31.75 -5.67 41.35
N ILE A 589 -31.12 -4.94 42.28
CA ILE A 589 -29.85 -4.23 42.03
C ILE A 589 -28.78 -5.22 41.57
N LYS A 590 -28.61 -6.33 42.29
CA LYS A 590 -27.65 -7.40 41.91
C LYS A 590 -27.96 -7.99 40.53
N SER A 591 -29.24 -8.18 40.20
CA SER A 591 -29.66 -8.73 38.90
C SER A 591 -29.38 -7.76 37.76
N PHE A 592 -29.61 -6.45 37.95
CA PHE A 592 -29.30 -5.41 36.98
C PHE A 592 -27.79 -5.24 36.77
N GLU A 593 -27.02 -5.28 37.85
CA GLU A 593 -25.55 -5.22 37.80
C GLU A 593 -24.97 -6.44 37.08
N ALA A 594 -25.47 -7.65 37.38
CA ALA A 594 -25.08 -8.89 36.72
C ALA A 594 -25.45 -8.88 35.23
N PHE A 595 -26.63 -8.36 34.88
CA PHE A 595 -27.06 -8.20 33.48
C PHE A 595 -26.16 -7.21 32.73
N GLY A 596 -25.87 -6.05 33.32
CA GLY A 596 -24.97 -5.04 32.74
C GLY A 596 -23.55 -5.57 32.51
N SER A 597 -23.00 -6.29 33.49
CA SER A 597 -21.71 -6.96 33.38
C SER A 597 -21.70 -8.02 32.27
N SER A 598 -22.75 -8.84 32.20
CA SER A 598 -22.90 -9.88 31.16
C SER A 598 -22.99 -9.26 29.76
N MET A 599 -23.77 -8.19 29.59
CA MET A 599 -23.89 -7.48 28.32
C MET A 599 -22.55 -6.85 27.90
N LYS A 600 -21.84 -6.20 28.83
CA LYS A 600 -20.51 -5.62 28.57
C LYS A 600 -19.51 -6.69 28.12
N ASN A 601 -19.51 -7.85 28.79
CA ASN A 601 -18.64 -8.96 28.45
C ASN A 601 -18.98 -9.54 27.07
N GLU A 602 -20.25 -9.69 26.73
CA GLU A 602 -20.67 -10.22 25.44
C GLU A 602 -20.33 -9.26 24.28
N VAL A 603 -20.52 -7.94 24.48
CA VAL A 603 -20.10 -6.92 23.51
C VAL A 603 -18.58 -6.93 23.33
N ALA A 604 -17.80 -6.96 24.42
CA ALA A 604 -16.34 -7.04 24.36
C ALA A 604 -15.87 -8.32 23.64
N ARG A 605 -16.53 -9.45 23.89
CA ARG A 605 -16.26 -10.73 23.23
C ARG A 605 -16.55 -10.68 21.73
N SER A 606 -17.66 -10.08 21.34
CA SER A 606 -18.05 -9.89 19.94
C SER A 606 -17.06 -9.00 19.18
N ILE A 607 -16.62 -7.89 19.79
CA ILE A 607 -15.59 -7.01 19.23
C ILE A 607 -14.28 -7.78 19.05
N THR A 608 -13.84 -8.52 20.08
CA THR A 608 -12.60 -9.30 20.03
C THR A 608 -12.65 -10.38 18.93
N GLN A 609 -13.78 -11.05 18.75
CA GLN A 609 -13.95 -12.04 17.67
C GLN A 609 -13.95 -11.39 16.29
N THR A 610 -14.55 -10.20 16.16
CA THR A 610 -14.57 -9.43 14.92
C THR A 610 -13.16 -8.95 14.55
N ASP A 611 -12.41 -8.43 15.52
CA ASP A 611 -10.99 -8.06 15.37
C ASP A 611 -10.13 -9.27 14.97
N ALA A 612 -10.33 -10.43 15.61
CA ALA A 612 -9.59 -11.64 15.27
C ALA A 612 -9.87 -12.09 13.83
N LYS A 613 -11.12 -12.00 13.36
CA LYS A 613 -11.50 -12.35 11.98
C LYS A 613 -10.98 -11.33 10.96
N LEU A 614 -11.04 -10.03 11.26
CA LEU A 614 -10.46 -8.96 10.45
C LEU A 614 -8.93 -9.09 10.36
N SER A 615 -8.26 -9.29 11.49
CA SER A 615 -6.82 -9.48 11.56
C SER A 615 -6.37 -10.70 10.76
N SER A 616 -7.11 -11.82 10.86
CA SER A 616 -6.83 -13.02 10.06
C SER A 616 -7.00 -12.78 8.56
N GLY A 617 -8.05 -12.05 8.15
CA GLY A 617 -8.25 -11.65 6.76
C GLY A 617 -7.14 -10.71 6.25
N VAL A 618 -6.73 -9.73 7.06
CA VAL A 618 -5.63 -8.79 6.73
C VAL A 618 -4.28 -9.51 6.66
N GLN A 619 -4.01 -10.48 7.55
CA GLN A 619 -2.80 -11.30 7.49
C GLN A 619 -2.76 -12.16 6.22
N LEU A 620 -3.88 -12.76 5.83
CA LEU A 620 -3.99 -13.51 4.56
C LEU A 620 -3.70 -12.60 3.36
N LEU A 621 -4.28 -11.40 3.31
CA LEU A 621 -4.01 -10.40 2.28
C LEU A 621 -2.54 -9.96 2.27
N THR A 622 -1.98 -9.67 3.44
CA THR A 622 -0.58 -9.24 3.58
C THR A 622 0.38 -10.33 3.14
N GLY A 623 0.09 -11.59 3.49
CA GLY A 623 0.84 -12.75 3.03
C GLY A 623 0.81 -12.90 1.52
N VAL A 624 -0.36 -12.77 0.91
CA VAL A 624 -0.50 -12.80 -0.56
C VAL A 624 0.26 -11.65 -1.22
N VAL A 625 0.19 -10.43 -0.67
CA VAL A 625 0.90 -9.25 -1.22
C VAL A 625 2.42 -9.37 -1.06
N GLN A 626 2.91 -9.85 0.09
CA GLN A 626 4.34 -10.09 0.30
C GLN A 626 4.86 -11.20 -0.62
N GLU A 627 4.09 -12.27 -0.80
CA GLU A 627 4.47 -13.37 -1.66
C GLU A 627 4.48 -12.95 -3.13
N LEU A 628 3.49 -12.18 -3.58
CA LEU A 628 3.47 -11.56 -4.92
C LEU A 628 4.67 -10.62 -5.11
N GLY A 629 4.99 -9.81 -4.10
CA GLY A 629 6.16 -8.92 -4.11
C GLY A 629 7.48 -9.68 -4.16
N SER A 630 7.58 -10.80 -3.46
CA SER A 630 8.76 -11.67 -3.47
C SER A 630 8.96 -12.37 -4.80
N GLU A 631 7.87 -12.79 -5.45
CA GLU A 631 7.92 -13.46 -6.75
C GLU A 631 8.19 -12.45 -7.88
N LEU A 632 7.64 -11.24 -7.79
CA LEU A 632 8.03 -10.11 -8.65
C LEU A 632 9.51 -9.74 -8.49
N GLN A 633 10.04 -9.75 -7.26
CA GLN A 633 11.47 -9.53 -7.03
C GLN A 633 12.35 -10.65 -7.58
N ARG A 634 11.88 -11.91 -7.55
CA ARG A 634 12.59 -13.04 -8.18
C ARG A 634 12.60 -12.91 -9.70
N MET A 635 11.49 -12.56 -10.33
CA MET A 635 11.43 -12.27 -11.76
C MET A 635 12.28 -11.07 -12.19
N ARG A 636 12.55 -10.13 -11.27
CA ARG A 636 13.45 -8.98 -11.53
C ARG A 636 14.94 -9.32 -11.37
N ARG A 637 15.26 -10.45 -10.72
CA ARG A 637 16.65 -10.88 -10.43
C ARG A 637 17.12 -12.03 -11.32
N ALA A 638 16.20 -12.86 -11.81
CA ALA A 638 16.42 -13.77 -12.94
C ALA A 638 16.38 -12.97 -14.25
#